data_AF-A0A4P5Y1M0-F1
#
_entry.id   AF-A0A4P5Y1M0-F1
#
_cell.length_a   1.000
_cell.length_b   1.000
_cell.length_c   1.000
_cell.angle_alpha   90.00
_cell.angle_beta   90.00
_cell.angle_gamma   90.00
#
_symmetry.space_group_name_H-M   'P 1'
#
loop_
_entity.id
_entity.type
_entity.pdbx_description
1 polymer ?
#
loop_
_entity_poly.entity_id
_entity_poly.type
_entity_poly.pdbx_seq_one_letter_code
_entity_poly.pdbx_strand_id
1 'polypeptide(L)'
;MTRVLIAHDRLDDWTAADLASATELRIYASAAALAGFLSRDPTGAARLLARVQVVPVRRRDLDMAAKDLHPQAALDRAAADRVQADVILSDDPALFTDPRRCSRFDQLPPAPQRPIAFNDLAAQQADLLENVDDRIERVLRHGQYIMGPEVAELEDRLRTMVGRRHAIGVSSGTHALEIVLRALGVGPGDQVITTPFTWIATAEVIPLVGATPVFVDIRADTFCLDEAKLAAAITPRTKAIIPVSLYGQLPAMERISEIAGAIPVIEDAAQSLGATRHGRPSGAWGVAGCTSFFPSKPLGGYGDGGAILCDDDELARRCRAIRTHGGERRHHHDLVGLNGRLDTLQAAILLAKLDRFADDLAGRQAAATAYDRLLTGQRIPLVDPGNSHAWAQYTIRSGSRDALAARLAGQGIPAAIFYPRCLHQQPVFAPLGYSEGSFPIAEAAAREVLSLPMHGRLLTSDQYRIVNQMSTSLPGKTL
;
A
#
# COMPACT_ATOMS: atom_id res chain seq x y z
N MET A 1 27.49 12.38 3.44
CA MET A 1 28.51 11.94 4.42
C MET A 1 27.80 11.67 5.73
N THR A 2 27.58 10.39 6.05
CA THR A 2 26.98 9.94 7.30
C THR A 2 27.96 10.25 8.44
N ARG A 3 27.74 11.31 9.20
CA ARG A 3 28.49 11.57 10.42
C ARG A 3 27.81 10.82 11.54
N VAL A 4 28.32 9.61 11.82
CA VAL A 4 27.97 8.93 13.07
C VAL A 4 28.69 9.63 14.21
N LEU A 5 27.92 9.98 15.25
CA LEU A 5 28.42 10.76 16.38
C LEU A 5 28.52 9.88 17.61
N ILE A 6 29.76 9.59 18.01
CA ILE A 6 30.07 8.91 19.26
C ILE A 6 30.14 9.99 20.34
N ALA A 7 29.10 10.09 21.17
CA ALA A 7 29.05 11.07 22.25
C ALA A 7 29.30 10.38 23.59
N HIS A 8 30.57 10.34 24.00
CA HIS A 8 30.97 10.06 25.38
C HIS A 8 31.14 11.39 26.13
N ASP A 9 30.51 11.51 27.31
CA ASP A 9 30.62 12.57 28.34
C ASP A 9 30.64 14.05 27.88
N ARG A 10 30.39 14.35 26.60
CA ARG A 10 30.44 15.69 25.98
C ARG A 10 29.13 16.11 25.31
N LEU A 11 28.02 15.43 25.63
CA LEU A 11 26.68 15.92 25.25
C LEU A 11 26.44 17.35 25.78
N ASP A 12 27.09 17.70 26.89
CA ASP A 12 27.09 19.02 27.51
C ASP A 12 27.76 20.12 26.67
N ASP A 13 28.57 19.76 25.66
CA ASP A 13 29.31 20.72 24.82
C ASP A 13 28.53 21.14 23.56
N TRP A 14 27.33 20.58 23.34
CA TRP A 14 26.58 20.72 22.08
C TRP A 14 25.38 21.66 22.24
N THR A 15 25.16 22.53 21.25
CA THR A 15 24.02 23.45 21.23
C THR A 15 22.89 22.92 20.35
N ALA A 16 21.67 23.42 20.56
CA ALA A 16 20.51 23.12 19.71
C ALA A 16 20.73 23.46 18.22
N ALA A 17 21.64 24.41 17.92
CA ALA A 17 21.99 24.80 16.55
C ALA A 17 22.87 23.75 15.85
N ASP A 18 23.79 23.10 16.58
CA ASP A 18 24.67 22.06 16.04
C ASP A 18 23.86 20.85 15.55
N LEU A 19 22.81 20.51 16.30
CA LEU A 19 21.93 19.36 16.05
C LEU A 19 20.90 19.63 14.93
N ALA A 20 20.48 20.89 14.75
CA ALA A 20 19.52 21.27 13.71
C ALA A 20 20.09 21.16 12.28
N SER A 21 21.42 21.25 12.13
CA SER A 21 22.12 21.24 10.85
C SER A 21 22.34 19.85 10.24
N ALA A 22 22.06 18.79 10.99
CA ALA A 22 22.38 17.43 10.59
C ALA A 22 21.23 16.71 9.89
N THR A 23 21.56 15.98 8.83
CA THR A 23 20.62 15.28 7.94
C THR A 23 20.26 13.88 8.41
N GLU A 24 21.10 13.24 9.22
CA GLU A 24 20.87 11.92 9.83
C GLU A 24 21.74 11.82 11.10
N LEU A 25 21.16 11.51 12.28
CA LEU A 25 21.89 11.38 13.54
C LEU A 25 21.67 10.00 14.17
N ARG A 26 22.76 9.35 14.57
CA ARG A 26 22.78 8.23 15.51
C ARG A 26 23.61 8.63 16.72
N ILE A 27 23.01 8.50 17.91
CA ILE A 27 23.66 8.83 19.19
C ILE A 27 23.81 7.56 20.01
N TYR A 28 25.05 7.29 20.41
CA TYR A 28 25.41 6.25 21.37
C TYR A 28 25.80 6.95 22.67
N ALA A 29 25.00 6.81 23.73
CA ALA A 29 25.21 7.47 25.02
C ALA A 29 24.82 6.55 26.18
N SER A 30 25.39 6.82 27.36
CA SER A 30 24.97 6.17 28.60
C SER A 30 23.64 6.76 29.11
N ALA A 31 22.86 5.98 29.85
CA ALA A 31 21.59 6.45 30.41
C ALA A 31 21.75 7.70 31.31
N ALA A 32 22.86 7.81 32.03
CA ALA A 32 23.15 8.97 32.89
C ALA A 32 23.43 10.24 32.08
N ALA A 33 24.19 10.12 30.98
CA ALA A 33 24.48 11.26 30.10
C ALA A 33 23.23 11.74 29.36
N LEU A 34 22.38 10.80 28.92
CA LEU A 34 21.11 11.12 28.27
C LEU A 34 20.15 11.83 29.24
N ALA A 35 20.00 11.34 30.47
CA ALA A 35 19.16 11.97 31.49
C ALA A 35 19.64 13.40 31.85
N GLY A 36 20.95 13.62 31.90
CA GLY A 36 21.54 14.95 32.12
C GLY A 36 21.20 15.95 31.00
N PHE A 37 21.27 15.51 29.74
CA PHE A 37 20.91 16.34 28.58
C PHE A 37 19.41 16.68 28.56
N LEU A 38 18.55 15.67 28.73
CA LEU A 38 17.08 15.83 28.66
C LEU A 38 16.53 16.77 29.75
N SER A 39 17.19 16.82 30.93
CA SER A 39 16.75 17.67 32.04
C SER A 39 17.08 19.16 31.87
N ARG A 40 17.96 19.54 30.93
CA ARG A 40 18.42 20.93 30.73
C ARG A 40 17.72 21.68 29.60
N ASP A 41 17.35 20.99 28.51
CA ASP A 41 16.61 21.57 27.38
C ASP A 41 15.48 20.62 26.92
N PRO A 42 14.33 20.62 27.61
CA PRO A 42 13.21 19.71 27.31
C PRO A 42 12.63 19.90 25.90
N THR A 43 12.71 21.12 25.36
CA THR A 43 12.11 21.48 24.06
C THR A 43 13.02 21.09 22.90
N GLY A 44 14.33 21.27 23.03
CA GLY A 44 15.32 20.77 22.09
C GLY A 44 15.42 19.24 22.07
N ALA A 45 15.29 18.62 23.25
CA ALA A 45 15.27 17.17 23.43
C ALA A 45 14.10 16.46 22.71
N ALA A 46 12.88 16.99 22.83
CA ALA A 46 11.71 16.42 22.15
C ALA A 46 11.84 16.47 20.61
N ARG A 47 12.44 17.55 20.07
CA ARG A 47 12.75 17.68 18.63
C ARG A 47 13.87 16.75 18.17
N LEU A 48 14.83 16.46 19.06
CA LEU A 48 15.92 15.51 18.82
C LEU A 48 15.40 14.07 18.75
N LEU A 49 14.57 13.66 19.70
CA LEU A 49 14.02 12.29 19.78
C LEU A 49 13.10 11.93 18.60
N ALA A 50 12.46 12.93 17.98
CA ALA A 50 11.66 12.74 16.77
C ALA A 50 12.49 12.46 15.49
N ARG A 51 13.82 12.68 15.52
CA ARG A 51 14.69 12.64 14.33
C ARG A 51 15.95 11.77 14.51
N VAL A 52 16.13 11.14 15.67
CA VAL A 52 17.38 10.45 16.04
C VAL A 52 17.09 9.04 16.56
N GLN A 53 17.84 8.07 16.05
CA GLN A 53 17.89 6.73 16.63
C GLN A 53 18.89 6.73 17.79
N VAL A 54 18.40 6.64 19.02
CA VAL A 54 19.23 6.51 20.23
C VAL A 54 19.46 5.03 20.53
N VAL A 55 20.72 4.62 20.63
CA VAL A 55 21.09 3.23 20.94
C VAL A 55 21.80 3.20 22.29
N PRO A 56 21.16 2.63 23.34
CA PRO A 56 21.79 2.54 24.65
C PRO A 56 22.95 1.54 24.62
N VAL A 57 24.13 1.98 25.07
CA VAL A 57 25.34 1.15 25.16
C VAL A 57 25.98 1.31 26.55
N ARG A 58 26.63 0.25 27.05
CA ARG A 58 27.33 0.35 28.34
C ARG A 58 28.55 1.24 28.18
N ARG A 59 28.89 1.96 29.25
CA ARG A 59 30.08 2.81 29.32
C ARG A 59 31.35 2.08 28.87
N ARG A 60 31.55 0.85 29.33
CA ARG A 60 32.70 0.02 28.92
C ARG A 60 32.77 -0.27 27.41
N ASP A 61 31.61 -0.40 26.75
CA ASP A 61 31.55 -0.74 25.32
C ASP A 61 31.83 0.52 24.47
N LEU A 62 31.44 1.71 24.97
CA LEU A 62 31.89 3.02 24.45
C LEU A 62 33.40 3.21 24.64
N ASP A 63 33.92 2.90 25.82
CA ASP A 63 35.35 3.05 26.15
C ASP A 63 36.25 2.12 25.31
N MET A 64 35.75 0.93 24.97
CA MET A 64 36.43 0.01 24.06
C MET A 64 36.34 0.48 22.61
N ALA A 65 35.16 0.90 22.14
CA ALA A 65 34.98 1.39 20.77
C ALA A 65 35.80 2.65 20.49
N ALA A 66 35.95 3.54 21.47
CA ALA A 66 36.79 4.74 21.36
C ALA A 66 38.28 4.43 21.15
N LYS A 67 38.71 3.19 21.41
CA LYS A 67 40.09 2.70 21.25
C LYS A 67 40.26 1.77 20.04
N ASP A 68 39.17 1.48 19.32
CA ASP A 68 39.15 0.57 18.16
C ASP A 68 39.54 1.33 16.87
N LEU A 69 40.21 0.65 15.92
CA LEU A 69 40.52 1.22 14.60
C LEU A 69 39.26 1.50 13.78
N HIS A 70 38.17 0.76 14.04
CA HIS A 70 36.87 0.91 13.40
C HIS A 70 35.74 1.01 14.45
N PRO A 71 35.63 2.16 15.15
CA PRO A 71 34.72 2.36 16.28
C PRO A 71 33.25 2.04 15.94
N GLN A 72 32.84 2.35 14.71
CA GLN A 72 31.47 2.13 14.24
C GLN A 72 31.11 0.65 14.19
N ALA A 73 31.96 -0.18 13.61
CA ALA A 73 31.73 -1.62 13.47
C ALA A 73 31.80 -2.35 14.83
N ALA A 74 32.53 -1.79 15.80
CA ALA A 74 32.56 -2.31 17.17
C ALA A 74 31.24 -2.02 17.91
N LEU A 75 30.71 -0.80 17.79
CA LEU A 75 29.43 -0.41 18.38
C LEU A 75 28.24 -1.11 17.74
N ASP A 76 28.23 -1.26 16.42
CA ASP A 76 27.14 -1.96 15.72
C ASP A 76 27.11 -3.46 16.08
N ARG A 77 28.28 -4.09 16.33
CA ARG A 77 28.35 -5.45 16.87
C ARG A 77 27.86 -5.53 18.32
N ALA A 78 28.30 -4.60 19.17
CA ALA A 78 27.85 -4.54 20.57
C ALA A 78 26.34 -4.28 20.69
N ALA A 79 25.76 -3.52 19.76
CA ALA A 79 24.33 -3.28 19.64
C ALA A 79 23.57 -4.49 19.06
N ALA A 80 24.13 -5.16 18.04
CA ALA A 80 23.55 -6.35 17.41
C ALA A 80 23.48 -7.55 18.37
N ASP A 81 24.51 -7.76 19.20
CA ASP A 81 24.54 -8.82 20.23
C ASP A 81 23.49 -8.62 21.34
N ARG A 82 22.80 -7.48 21.36
CA ARG A 82 21.90 -7.06 22.45
C ARG A 82 20.50 -6.64 22.00
N VAL A 83 20.11 -6.98 20.77
CA VAL A 83 18.73 -6.80 20.29
C VAL A 83 17.70 -7.65 21.07
N GLN A 84 18.14 -8.44 22.07
CA GLN A 84 17.27 -9.07 23.08
C GLN A 84 17.13 -8.32 24.43
N ALA A 85 17.70 -7.13 24.61
CA ALA A 85 17.55 -6.35 25.85
C ALA A 85 16.93 -4.97 25.58
N ASP A 86 15.65 -4.84 25.93
CA ASP A 86 14.95 -3.63 26.36
C ASP A 86 15.36 -2.30 25.70
N VAL A 87 15.06 -2.16 24.41
CA VAL A 87 14.96 -0.84 23.78
C VAL A 87 13.56 -0.28 24.06
N ILE A 88 13.46 0.66 25.01
CA ILE A 88 12.23 1.43 25.21
C ILE A 88 12.26 2.64 24.28
N LEU A 89 11.52 2.57 23.17
CA LEU A 89 11.07 3.75 22.45
C LEU A 89 9.77 4.19 23.13
N SER A 90 9.81 5.29 23.89
CA SER A 90 8.62 5.87 24.53
C SER A 90 8.50 7.33 24.13
N ASP A 91 7.30 7.71 23.69
CA ASP A 91 6.96 9.04 23.19
C ASP A 91 6.44 9.95 24.32
N ASP A 92 6.40 9.45 25.57
CA ASP A 92 5.90 10.17 26.76
C ASP A 92 7.01 11.00 27.45
N PRO A 93 6.93 12.34 27.41
CA PRO A 93 7.91 13.23 28.05
C PRO A 93 7.95 13.11 29.57
N ALA A 94 6.87 12.65 30.22
CA ALA A 94 6.75 12.60 31.68
C ALA A 94 7.66 11.54 32.33
N LEU A 95 8.14 10.56 31.55
CA LEU A 95 9.11 9.56 32.01
C LEU A 95 10.50 10.15 32.27
N PHE A 96 10.80 11.32 31.72
CA PHE A 96 12.12 11.96 31.81
C PHE A 96 12.21 13.06 32.89
N THR A 97 11.10 13.39 33.56
CA THR A 97 11.01 14.56 34.47
C THR A 97 11.05 14.22 35.96
N ASP A 98 11.01 12.94 36.38
CA ASP A 98 11.08 12.56 37.81
C ASP A 98 12.21 11.54 38.09
N PRO A 99 13.35 11.98 38.65
CA PRO A 99 14.49 11.13 39.00
C PRO A 99 14.16 10.00 40.00
N ARG A 100 13.07 10.11 40.76
CA ARG A 100 12.66 9.09 41.75
C ARG A 100 11.93 7.91 41.10
N ARG A 101 11.36 8.07 39.90
CA ARG A 101 10.77 6.98 39.10
C ARG A 101 11.81 6.16 38.33
N CYS A 102 13.06 6.62 38.27
CA CYS A 102 14.21 5.89 37.71
C CYS A 102 14.78 4.80 38.63
N SER A 103 14.09 4.44 39.72
CA SER A 103 14.54 3.42 40.65
C SER A 103 13.90 2.06 40.33
N ARG A 104 14.71 1.18 39.70
CA ARG A 104 14.45 -0.20 39.24
C ARG A 104 13.76 -0.31 37.88
N PHE A 105 14.57 -0.19 36.82
CA PHE A 105 14.19 -0.48 35.43
C PHE A 105 13.58 -1.88 35.25
N ASP A 106 14.02 -2.85 36.07
CA ASP A 106 13.57 -4.25 36.08
C ASP A 106 12.13 -4.44 36.62
N GLN A 107 11.52 -3.38 37.14
CA GLN A 107 10.17 -3.38 37.74
C GLN A 107 9.18 -2.45 37.03
N LEU A 108 9.61 -1.76 35.97
CA LEU A 108 8.69 -0.99 35.13
C LEU A 108 7.85 -1.98 34.32
N PRO A 109 6.51 -1.86 34.32
CA PRO A 109 5.70 -2.63 33.39
C PRO A 109 6.20 -2.32 31.97
N PRO A 110 6.26 -3.32 31.07
CA PRO A 110 6.62 -3.06 29.69
C PRO A 110 5.72 -1.94 29.15
N ALA A 111 6.33 -0.95 28.51
CA ALA A 111 5.58 0.16 27.93
C ALA A 111 4.44 -0.43 27.07
N PRO A 112 3.20 0.08 27.18
CA PRO A 112 2.10 -0.45 26.40
C PRO A 112 2.49 -0.38 24.93
N GLN A 113 2.57 -1.55 24.28
CA GLN A 113 2.97 -1.61 22.89
C GLN A 113 1.90 -0.95 22.04
N ARG A 114 2.30 0.05 21.24
CA ARG A 114 1.39 0.68 20.28
C ARG A 114 0.78 -0.40 19.37
N PRO A 115 -0.56 -0.42 19.20
CA PRO A 115 -1.20 -1.32 18.25
C PRO A 115 -0.69 -1.08 16.83
N ILE A 116 -0.35 -2.17 16.12
CA ILE A 116 0.01 -2.08 14.70
C ILE A 116 -1.28 -2.23 13.89
N ALA A 117 -1.63 -1.22 13.12
CA ALA A 117 -2.73 -1.30 12.17
C ALA A 117 -2.26 -1.94 10.86
N PHE A 118 -3.12 -2.72 10.22
CA PHE A 118 -2.82 -3.25 8.88
C PHE A 118 -2.74 -2.11 7.84
N ASN A 119 -3.70 -1.18 7.94
CA ASN A 119 -3.73 0.09 7.24
C ASN A 119 -4.23 1.15 8.24
N ASP A 120 -3.41 2.15 8.55
CA ASP A 120 -3.71 3.16 9.59
C ASP A 120 -4.45 4.37 9.01
N LEU A 121 -5.74 4.18 8.70
CA LEU A 121 -6.60 5.24 8.16
C LEU A 121 -6.87 6.34 9.18
N ALA A 122 -6.86 6.01 10.48
CA ALA A 122 -7.06 7.00 11.54
C ALA A 122 -5.86 7.97 11.62
N ALA A 123 -4.63 7.46 11.60
CA ALA A 123 -3.45 8.31 11.54
C ALA A 123 -3.38 9.11 10.23
N GLN A 124 -3.77 8.51 9.10
CA GLN A 124 -3.84 9.25 7.84
C GLN A 124 -4.88 10.37 7.87
N GLN A 125 -6.05 10.13 8.46
CA GLN A 125 -7.07 11.14 8.61
C GLN A 125 -6.62 12.28 9.53
N ALA A 126 -5.97 11.96 10.65
CA ALA A 126 -5.47 12.96 11.59
C ALA A 126 -4.54 13.98 10.91
N ASP A 127 -3.65 13.52 10.03
CA ASP A 127 -2.74 14.40 9.26
C ASP A 127 -3.46 15.31 8.24
N LEU A 128 -4.68 14.93 7.84
CA LEU A 128 -5.42 15.55 6.75
C LEU A 128 -6.68 16.28 7.22
N LEU A 129 -7.01 16.20 8.51
CA LEU A 129 -8.34 16.50 9.02
C LEU A 129 -8.77 17.93 8.68
N GLU A 130 -7.88 18.91 8.86
CA GLU A 130 -8.18 20.32 8.54
C GLU A 130 -8.53 20.51 7.06
N ASN A 131 -7.76 19.94 6.13
CA ASN A 131 -8.03 20.04 4.69
C ASN A 131 -9.30 19.27 4.30
N VAL A 132 -9.53 18.10 4.91
CA VAL A 132 -10.76 17.32 4.70
C VAL A 132 -11.99 18.11 5.16
N ASP A 133 -11.94 18.69 6.36
CA ASP A 133 -13.04 19.46 6.95
C ASP A 133 -13.35 20.69 6.09
N ASP A 134 -12.33 21.45 5.67
CA ASP A 134 -12.48 22.60 4.78
C ASP A 134 -13.19 22.22 3.46
N ARG A 135 -12.79 21.10 2.84
CA ARG A 135 -13.40 20.65 1.58
C ARG A 135 -14.82 20.14 1.79
N ILE A 136 -15.09 19.39 2.85
CA ILE A 136 -16.45 18.94 3.19
C ILE A 136 -17.36 20.14 3.46
N GLU A 137 -16.89 21.12 4.24
CA GLU A 137 -17.65 22.33 4.57
C GLU A 137 -18.07 23.09 3.30
N ARG A 138 -17.18 23.21 2.30
CA ARG A 138 -17.52 23.82 1.01
C ARG A 138 -18.67 23.09 0.33
N VAL A 139 -18.65 21.76 0.30
CA VAL A 139 -19.74 20.95 -0.27
C VAL A 139 -21.05 21.19 0.47
N LEU A 140 -21.02 21.23 1.80
CA LEU A 140 -22.19 21.50 2.62
C LEU A 140 -22.75 22.90 2.39
N ARG A 141 -21.89 23.90 2.14
CA ARG A 141 -22.30 25.30 1.90
C ARG A 141 -22.99 25.51 0.56
N HIS A 142 -22.52 24.88 -0.52
CA HIS A 142 -23.15 25.03 -1.83
C HIS A 142 -24.26 24.00 -2.13
N GLY A 143 -24.31 22.88 -1.38
CA GLY A 143 -25.43 21.93 -1.41
C GLY A 143 -25.54 21.04 -2.67
N GLN A 144 -24.49 20.94 -3.49
CA GLN A 144 -24.49 20.12 -4.72
C GLN A 144 -23.85 18.75 -4.47
N TYR A 145 -24.59 17.86 -3.83
CA TYR A 145 -24.07 16.56 -3.34
C TYR A 145 -23.83 15.51 -4.43
N ILE A 146 -24.44 15.69 -5.60
CA ILE A 146 -24.36 14.77 -6.74
C ILE A 146 -23.81 15.53 -7.94
N MET A 147 -22.69 15.05 -8.49
CA MET A 147 -22.02 15.67 -9.66
C MET A 147 -21.69 17.15 -9.43
N GLY A 148 -21.27 17.50 -8.21
CA GLY A 148 -20.81 18.85 -7.85
C GLY A 148 -19.43 19.19 -8.45
N PRO A 149 -18.95 20.44 -8.24
CA PRO A 149 -17.71 20.92 -8.84
C PRO A 149 -16.47 20.10 -8.41
N GLU A 150 -16.46 19.53 -7.20
CA GLU A 150 -15.37 18.70 -6.68
C GLU A 150 -15.19 17.42 -7.51
N VAL A 151 -16.27 16.88 -8.09
CA VAL A 151 -16.17 15.71 -9.00
C VAL A 151 -15.38 16.10 -10.25
N ALA A 152 -15.68 17.28 -10.84
CA ALA A 152 -14.97 17.77 -12.02
C ALA A 152 -13.51 18.14 -11.69
N GLU A 153 -13.24 18.77 -10.55
CA GLU A 153 -11.88 19.05 -10.07
C GLU A 153 -11.08 17.75 -9.89
N LEU A 154 -11.67 16.72 -9.27
CA LEU A 154 -11.03 15.43 -9.09
C LEU A 154 -10.74 14.75 -10.44
N GLU A 155 -11.70 14.72 -11.35
CA GLU A 155 -11.52 14.19 -12.70
C GLU A 155 -10.36 14.91 -13.41
N ASP A 156 -10.28 16.24 -13.31
CA ASP A 156 -9.22 17.04 -13.92
C ASP A 156 -7.83 16.73 -13.36
N ARG A 157 -7.73 16.57 -12.04
CA ARG A 157 -6.46 16.23 -11.40
C ARG A 157 -6.03 14.80 -11.70
N LEU A 158 -6.96 13.85 -11.74
CA LEU A 158 -6.65 12.45 -12.06
C LEU A 158 -6.18 12.30 -13.51
N ARG A 159 -6.88 12.91 -14.49
CA ARG A 159 -6.48 12.84 -15.90
C ARG A 159 -5.09 13.46 -16.10
N THR A 160 -4.78 14.55 -15.39
CA THR A 160 -3.48 15.22 -15.43
C THR A 160 -2.39 14.36 -14.79
N MET A 161 -2.64 13.79 -13.60
CA MET A 161 -1.69 12.93 -12.89
C MET A 161 -1.31 11.69 -13.70
N VAL A 162 -2.27 11.05 -14.35
CA VAL A 162 -2.05 9.81 -15.10
C VAL A 162 -1.60 10.08 -16.54
N GLY A 163 -1.83 11.29 -17.06
CA GLY A 163 -1.51 11.66 -18.44
C GLY A 163 -2.50 11.12 -19.46
N ARG A 164 -3.80 11.13 -19.13
CA ARG A 164 -4.91 10.74 -20.01
C ARG A 164 -5.78 11.94 -20.37
N ARG A 165 -6.54 11.85 -21.46
CA ARG A 165 -7.45 12.92 -21.88
C ARG A 165 -8.70 13.01 -20.99
N HIS A 166 -9.22 11.88 -20.54
CA HIS A 166 -10.44 11.81 -19.74
C HIS A 166 -10.22 11.06 -18.43
N ALA A 167 -10.83 11.57 -17.37
CA ALA A 167 -11.17 10.81 -16.18
C ALA A 167 -12.69 10.91 -15.95
N ILE A 168 -13.29 9.82 -15.47
CA ILE A 168 -14.72 9.73 -15.18
C ILE A 168 -14.85 9.13 -13.78
N GLY A 169 -15.21 9.95 -12.79
CA GLY A 169 -15.45 9.52 -11.41
C GLY A 169 -16.71 8.66 -11.31
N VAL A 170 -16.59 7.48 -10.71
CA VAL A 170 -17.68 6.51 -10.58
C VAL A 170 -17.79 6.01 -9.13
N SER A 171 -18.86 5.31 -8.82
CA SER A 171 -19.15 4.94 -7.42
C SER A 171 -18.26 3.83 -6.86
N SER A 172 -17.55 3.05 -7.70
CA SER A 172 -16.63 2.00 -7.24
C SER A 172 -15.69 1.55 -8.36
N GLY A 173 -14.64 0.79 -8.02
CA GLY A 173 -13.81 0.10 -9.01
C GLY A 173 -14.56 -0.97 -9.80
N THR A 174 -15.54 -1.63 -9.17
CA THR A 174 -16.44 -2.59 -9.83
C THR A 174 -17.25 -1.89 -10.93
N HIS A 175 -17.89 -0.76 -10.62
CA HIS A 175 -18.60 0.02 -11.64
C HIS A 175 -17.66 0.60 -12.70
N ALA A 176 -16.40 0.94 -12.36
CA ALA A 176 -15.44 1.38 -13.37
C ALA A 176 -15.27 0.30 -14.46
N LEU A 177 -15.01 -0.95 -14.05
CA LEU A 177 -14.87 -2.08 -14.99
C LEU A 177 -16.17 -2.38 -15.73
N GLU A 178 -17.30 -2.46 -15.03
CA GLU A 178 -18.60 -2.76 -15.62
C GLU A 178 -19.02 -1.71 -16.66
N ILE A 179 -18.86 -0.42 -16.35
CA ILE A 179 -19.20 0.69 -17.25
C ILE A 179 -18.35 0.62 -18.52
N VAL A 180 -17.04 0.35 -18.40
CA VAL A 180 -16.16 0.21 -19.57
C VAL A 180 -16.58 -0.99 -20.43
N LEU A 181 -16.88 -2.14 -19.82
CA LEU A 181 -17.36 -3.31 -20.56
C LEU A 181 -18.67 -3.02 -21.31
N ARG A 182 -19.65 -2.37 -20.66
CA ARG A 182 -20.91 -1.94 -21.30
C ARG A 182 -20.65 -0.93 -22.41
N ALA A 183 -19.73 0.02 -22.21
CA ALA A 183 -19.37 1.02 -23.19
C ALA A 183 -18.68 0.41 -24.42
N LEU A 184 -17.91 -0.67 -24.26
CA LEU A 184 -17.33 -1.45 -25.35
C LEU A 184 -18.34 -2.40 -26.02
N GLY A 185 -19.57 -2.48 -25.51
CA GLY A 185 -20.62 -3.35 -26.02
C GLY A 185 -20.37 -4.83 -25.73
N VAL A 186 -19.63 -5.15 -24.66
CA VAL A 186 -19.45 -6.53 -24.20
C VAL A 186 -20.78 -7.06 -23.68
N GLY A 187 -21.15 -8.26 -24.12
CA GLY A 187 -22.46 -8.84 -23.79
C GLY A 187 -22.53 -10.37 -23.90
N PRO A 188 -23.77 -10.92 -23.96
CA PRO A 188 -24.00 -12.35 -24.14
C PRO A 188 -23.27 -12.93 -25.35
N GLY A 189 -22.58 -14.05 -25.12
CA GLY A 189 -21.78 -14.75 -26.14
C GLY A 189 -20.32 -14.27 -26.23
N ASP A 190 -19.98 -13.14 -25.63
CA ASP A 190 -18.60 -12.66 -25.56
C ASP A 190 -17.81 -13.37 -24.45
N GLN A 191 -16.49 -13.42 -24.65
CA GLN A 191 -15.52 -13.84 -23.64
C GLN A 191 -14.64 -12.66 -23.23
N VAL A 192 -14.35 -12.57 -21.94
CA VAL A 192 -13.41 -11.58 -21.40
C VAL A 192 -12.29 -12.32 -20.68
N ILE A 193 -11.05 -12.11 -21.10
CA ILE A 193 -9.89 -12.77 -20.49
C ILE A 193 -9.45 -11.98 -19.26
N THR A 194 -9.18 -12.67 -18.15
CA THR A 194 -8.56 -12.10 -16.94
C THR A 194 -7.78 -13.17 -16.17
N THR A 195 -7.38 -12.90 -14.93
CA THR A 195 -6.63 -13.82 -14.07
C THR A 195 -7.54 -14.50 -13.03
N PRO A 196 -7.29 -15.78 -12.66
CA PRO A 196 -7.99 -16.46 -11.57
C PRO A 196 -7.50 -16.00 -10.19
N PHE A 197 -6.43 -15.20 -10.10
CA PHE A 197 -5.86 -14.73 -8.83
C PHE A 197 -5.94 -13.20 -8.74
N THR A 198 -7.11 -12.72 -8.32
CA THR A 198 -7.42 -11.30 -8.10
C THR A 198 -8.64 -11.17 -7.18
N TRP A 199 -9.05 -9.94 -6.86
CA TRP A 199 -10.32 -9.68 -6.20
C TRP A 199 -11.49 -10.09 -7.10
N ILE A 200 -12.56 -10.63 -6.49
CA ILE A 200 -13.71 -11.16 -7.22
C ILE A 200 -14.35 -10.14 -8.18
N ALA A 201 -14.30 -8.84 -7.85
CA ALA A 201 -14.85 -7.78 -8.68
C ALA A 201 -14.35 -7.82 -10.13
N THR A 202 -13.08 -8.14 -10.36
CA THR A 202 -12.52 -8.20 -11.73
C THR A 202 -13.23 -9.25 -12.58
N ALA A 203 -13.60 -10.40 -12.00
CA ALA A 203 -14.24 -11.48 -12.73
C ALA A 203 -15.78 -11.42 -12.67
N GLU A 204 -16.38 -10.88 -11.61
CA GLU A 204 -17.85 -10.86 -11.43
C GLU A 204 -18.54 -9.85 -12.36
N VAL A 205 -17.86 -8.77 -12.74
CA VAL A 205 -18.40 -7.79 -13.71
C VAL A 205 -18.63 -8.39 -15.09
N ILE A 206 -17.91 -9.46 -15.43
CA ILE A 206 -17.99 -10.13 -16.73
C ILE A 206 -19.37 -10.81 -16.90
N PRO A 207 -19.84 -11.68 -15.99
CA PRO A 207 -21.21 -12.21 -16.06
C PRO A 207 -22.28 -11.14 -15.76
N LEU A 208 -21.99 -10.06 -15.01
CA LEU A 208 -22.95 -8.95 -14.83
C LEU A 208 -23.29 -8.22 -16.14
N VAL A 209 -22.37 -8.20 -17.11
CA VAL A 209 -22.66 -7.73 -18.48
C VAL A 209 -23.13 -8.86 -19.42
N GLY A 210 -23.22 -10.09 -18.93
CA GLY A 210 -23.67 -11.27 -19.68
C GLY A 210 -22.56 -12.04 -20.41
N ALA A 211 -21.30 -11.62 -20.30
CA ALA A 211 -20.17 -12.28 -20.92
C ALA A 211 -19.61 -13.43 -20.05
N THR A 212 -18.70 -14.22 -20.63
CA THR A 212 -18.06 -15.35 -19.93
C THR A 212 -16.59 -15.04 -19.60
N PRO A 213 -16.17 -15.14 -18.33
CA PRO A 213 -14.75 -14.99 -17.98
C PRO A 213 -13.92 -16.17 -18.50
N VAL A 214 -12.76 -15.86 -19.06
CA VAL A 214 -11.71 -16.81 -19.45
C VAL A 214 -10.48 -16.51 -18.60
N PHE A 215 -9.97 -17.50 -17.86
CA PHE A 215 -8.86 -17.28 -16.95
C PHE A 215 -7.52 -17.65 -17.60
N VAL A 216 -6.52 -16.81 -17.39
CA VAL A 216 -5.11 -17.05 -17.70
C VAL A 216 -4.34 -17.02 -16.39
N ASP A 217 -3.51 -18.03 -16.16
CA ASP A 217 -2.71 -18.15 -14.93
C ASP A 217 -1.77 -16.94 -14.72
N ILE A 218 -1.16 -16.86 -13.54
CA ILE A 218 -0.27 -15.77 -13.16
C ILE A 218 1.21 -16.17 -13.23
N ARG A 219 2.08 -15.16 -13.26
CA ARG A 219 3.50 -15.35 -12.94
C ARG A 219 3.69 -15.51 -11.43
N ALA A 220 4.62 -16.40 -11.05
CA ALA A 220 4.86 -16.76 -9.65
C ALA A 220 5.54 -15.65 -8.81
N ASP A 221 6.22 -14.72 -9.48
CA ASP A 221 7.06 -13.67 -8.90
C ASP A 221 6.31 -12.34 -8.72
N THR A 222 5.46 -11.97 -9.68
CA THR A 222 4.71 -10.70 -9.68
C THR A 222 3.24 -10.85 -9.31
N PHE A 223 2.72 -12.08 -9.35
CA PHE A 223 1.29 -12.40 -9.23
C PHE A 223 0.38 -11.78 -10.29
N CYS A 224 0.96 -11.15 -11.31
CA CYS A 224 0.21 -10.57 -12.43
C CYS A 224 0.01 -11.63 -13.52
N LEU A 225 -0.93 -11.37 -14.45
CA LEU A 225 -1.25 -12.25 -15.57
C LEU A 225 0.02 -12.68 -16.34
N ASP A 226 0.15 -13.98 -16.61
CA ASP A 226 1.25 -14.55 -17.40
C ASP A 226 1.01 -14.32 -18.89
N GLU A 227 1.71 -13.34 -19.45
CA GLU A 227 1.56 -12.94 -20.85
C GLU A 227 1.93 -14.07 -21.81
N ALA A 228 2.81 -15.01 -21.41
CA ALA A 228 3.19 -16.13 -22.27
C ALA A 228 2.03 -17.12 -22.48
N LYS A 229 1.05 -17.14 -21.58
CA LYS A 229 -0.15 -17.99 -21.67
C LYS A 229 -1.34 -17.28 -22.32
N LEU A 230 -1.25 -15.96 -22.55
CA LEU A 230 -2.37 -15.15 -23.04
C LEU A 230 -2.82 -15.52 -24.45
N ALA A 231 -1.89 -15.71 -25.39
CA ALA A 231 -2.22 -15.98 -26.80
C ALA A 231 -3.08 -17.22 -26.98
N ALA A 232 -2.84 -18.26 -26.16
CA ALA A 232 -3.59 -19.52 -26.22
C ALA A 232 -5.02 -19.41 -25.68
N ALA A 233 -5.32 -18.38 -24.89
CA ALA A 233 -6.66 -18.13 -24.34
C ALA A 233 -7.55 -17.27 -25.25
N ILE A 234 -6.97 -16.63 -26.27
CA ILE A 234 -7.70 -15.79 -27.21
C ILE A 234 -8.49 -16.68 -28.18
N THR A 235 -9.78 -16.38 -28.32
CA THR A 235 -10.69 -17.02 -29.27
C THR A 235 -11.41 -15.96 -30.12
N PRO A 236 -12.13 -16.33 -31.19
CA PRO A 236 -12.96 -15.39 -31.93
C PRO A 236 -14.07 -14.71 -31.09
N ARG A 237 -14.38 -15.25 -29.91
CA ARG A 237 -15.35 -14.64 -28.96
C ARG A 237 -14.69 -13.70 -27.97
N THR A 238 -13.36 -13.62 -27.93
CA THR A 238 -12.66 -12.73 -26.99
C THR A 238 -12.91 -11.27 -27.37
N LYS A 239 -13.64 -10.57 -26.50
CA LYS A 239 -14.09 -9.19 -26.72
C LYS A 239 -13.27 -8.17 -25.93
N ALA A 240 -12.66 -8.57 -24.82
CA ALA A 240 -11.78 -7.73 -24.02
C ALA A 240 -10.80 -8.57 -23.19
N ILE A 241 -9.73 -7.93 -22.72
CA ILE A 241 -8.75 -8.51 -21.79
C ILE A 241 -8.62 -7.55 -20.60
N ILE A 242 -8.78 -8.05 -19.38
CA ILE A 242 -8.66 -7.30 -18.13
C ILE A 242 -7.44 -7.82 -17.35
N PRO A 243 -6.21 -7.36 -17.66
CA PRO A 243 -5.08 -7.61 -16.79
C PRO A 243 -5.21 -6.81 -15.48
N VAL A 244 -4.77 -7.40 -14.38
CA VAL A 244 -4.83 -6.78 -13.05
C VAL A 244 -3.43 -6.35 -12.63
N SER A 245 -3.31 -5.08 -12.28
CA SER A 245 -2.12 -4.51 -11.65
C SER A 245 -2.14 -4.80 -10.14
N LEU A 246 -1.87 -6.06 -9.79
CA LEU A 246 -2.10 -6.62 -8.46
C LEU A 246 -1.07 -6.13 -7.43
N TYR A 247 -1.51 -5.88 -6.20
CA TYR A 247 -0.73 -5.45 -5.03
C TYR A 247 0.05 -4.14 -5.14
N GLY A 248 0.11 -3.51 -6.30
CA GLY A 248 0.80 -2.24 -6.47
C GLY A 248 1.64 -2.10 -7.73
N GLN A 249 1.81 -3.14 -8.54
CA GLN A 249 2.57 -3.05 -9.79
C GLN A 249 1.77 -3.58 -10.97
N LEU A 250 2.22 -3.23 -12.18
CA LEU A 250 1.56 -3.59 -13.41
C LEU A 250 2.10 -4.91 -13.98
N PRO A 251 1.27 -5.70 -14.70
CA PRO A 251 1.77 -6.80 -15.53
C PRO A 251 2.65 -6.28 -16.68
N ALA A 252 3.09 -7.23 -17.51
CA ALA A 252 3.73 -7.03 -18.81
C ALA A 252 2.86 -6.25 -19.84
N MET A 253 2.37 -5.05 -19.53
CA MET A 253 1.34 -4.32 -20.29
C MET A 253 1.69 -4.08 -21.77
N GLU A 254 2.95 -3.79 -22.11
CA GLU A 254 3.39 -3.71 -23.51
C GLU A 254 3.23 -5.07 -24.22
N ARG A 255 3.65 -6.17 -23.59
CA ARG A 255 3.54 -7.53 -24.16
C ARG A 255 2.09 -7.99 -24.27
N ILE A 256 1.27 -7.69 -23.26
CA ILE A 256 -0.16 -7.98 -23.26
C ILE A 256 -0.84 -7.22 -24.39
N SER A 257 -0.51 -5.94 -24.57
CA SER A 257 -1.06 -5.12 -25.66
C SER A 257 -0.62 -5.62 -27.04
N GLU A 258 0.65 -6.03 -27.19
CA GLU A 258 1.17 -6.66 -28.41
C GLU A 258 0.40 -7.95 -28.76
N ILE A 259 0.19 -8.84 -27.79
CA ILE A 259 -0.51 -10.12 -27.98
C ILE A 259 -2.01 -9.90 -28.25
N ALA A 260 -2.62 -8.91 -27.60
CA ALA A 260 -4.03 -8.57 -27.76
C ALA A 260 -4.36 -8.07 -29.18
N GLY A 261 -3.42 -7.38 -29.83
CA GLY A 261 -3.62 -6.77 -31.14
C GLY A 261 -4.78 -5.76 -31.11
N ALA A 262 -5.87 -6.07 -31.79
CA ALA A 262 -7.06 -5.20 -31.85
C ALA A 262 -8.04 -5.42 -30.68
N ILE A 263 -7.84 -6.44 -29.83
CA ILE A 263 -8.72 -6.72 -28.70
C ILE A 263 -8.51 -5.63 -27.62
N PRO A 264 -9.57 -4.93 -27.17
CA PRO A 264 -9.46 -3.94 -26.12
C PRO A 264 -8.85 -4.50 -24.83
N VAL A 265 -7.80 -3.85 -24.35
CA VAL A 265 -7.18 -4.11 -23.03
C VAL A 265 -7.70 -3.07 -22.03
N ILE A 266 -8.24 -3.53 -20.91
CA ILE A 266 -8.75 -2.69 -19.81
C ILE A 266 -7.89 -2.96 -18.58
N GLU A 267 -7.07 -2.00 -18.15
CA GLU A 267 -6.25 -2.17 -16.95
C GLU A 267 -7.15 -2.12 -15.70
N ASP A 268 -7.18 -3.18 -14.90
CA ASP A 268 -7.65 -3.09 -13.51
C ASP A 268 -6.50 -2.54 -12.65
N ALA A 269 -6.51 -1.22 -12.48
CA ALA A 269 -5.53 -0.41 -11.76
C ALA A 269 -5.96 -0.14 -10.31
N ALA A 270 -6.92 -0.89 -9.77
CA ALA A 270 -7.50 -0.63 -8.45
C ALA A 270 -6.50 -0.72 -7.30
N GLN A 271 -5.33 -1.33 -7.50
CA GLN A 271 -4.30 -1.49 -6.47
C GLN A 271 -2.98 -0.79 -6.81
N SER A 272 -2.86 -0.15 -7.97
CA SER A 272 -1.57 0.27 -8.52
C SER A 272 -1.50 1.74 -8.90
N LEU A 273 -2.55 2.54 -8.64
CA LEU A 273 -2.49 3.99 -8.87
C LEU A 273 -1.26 4.58 -8.15
N GLY A 274 -0.45 5.35 -8.87
CA GLY A 274 0.86 5.85 -8.40
C GLY A 274 2.07 5.03 -8.84
N ALA A 275 1.88 3.79 -9.30
CA ALA A 275 2.93 2.99 -9.92
C ALA A 275 3.13 3.34 -11.39
N THR A 276 4.27 2.95 -11.95
CA THR A 276 4.61 3.11 -13.36
C THR A 276 5.21 1.82 -13.91
N ARG A 277 5.08 1.61 -15.23
CA ARG A 277 5.78 0.60 -16.00
C ARG A 277 6.51 1.31 -17.14
N HIS A 278 7.82 1.16 -17.23
CA HIS A 278 8.67 1.87 -18.20
C HIS A 278 8.41 3.38 -18.23
N GLY A 279 8.19 3.97 -17.04
CA GLY A 279 7.85 5.39 -16.87
C GLY A 279 6.40 5.78 -17.19
N ARG A 280 5.58 4.89 -17.76
CA ARG A 280 4.16 5.13 -18.04
C ARG A 280 3.29 4.80 -16.81
N PRO A 281 2.44 5.73 -16.33
CA PRO A 281 1.63 5.51 -15.12
C PRO A 281 0.63 4.36 -15.21
N SER A 282 0.32 3.74 -14.08
CA SER A 282 -0.85 2.89 -13.93
C SER A 282 -2.14 3.69 -14.10
N GLY A 283 -3.12 3.09 -14.76
CA GLY A 283 -4.31 3.76 -15.29
C GLY A 283 -4.07 4.36 -16.69
N ALA A 284 -2.80 4.47 -17.13
CA ALA A 284 -2.46 4.99 -18.43
C ALA A 284 -2.35 3.91 -19.52
N TRP A 285 -2.65 2.63 -19.25
CA TRP A 285 -2.50 1.54 -20.21
C TRP A 285 -3.82 1.05 -20.82
N GLY A 286 -3.74 0.39 -21.98
CA GLY A 286 -4.90 -0.11 -22.70
C GLY A 286 -5.84 0.99 -23.22
N VAL A 287 -7.08 0.61 -23.55
CA VAL A 287 -8.14 1.54 -23.96
C VAL A 287 -8.71 2.31 -22.77
N ALA A 288 -8.67 1.72 -21.58
CA ALA A 288 -9.08 2.34 -20.34
C ALA A 288 -8.33 1.73 -19.15
N GLY A 289 -8.01 2.58 -18.16
CA GLY A 289 -7.61 2.16 -16.82
C GLY A 289 -8.75 2.38 -15.84
N CYS A 290 -9.05 1.38 -15.01
CA CYS A 290 -10.10 1.42 -14.01
C CYS A 290 -9.46 1.36 -12.62
N THR A 291 -9.75 2.34 -11.76
CA THR A 291 -9.22 2.35 -10.39
C THR A 291 -10.34 2.43 -9.36
N SER A 292 -10.00 2.07 -8.12
CA SER A 292 -10.89 2.08 -6.98
C SER A 292 -10.36 3.05 -5.95
N PHE A 293 -11.29 3.72 -5.29
CA PHE A 293 -11.07 4.58 -4.14
C PHE A 293 -11.66 3.96 -2.87
N PHE A 294 -11.81 2.63 -2.81
CA PHE A 294 -12.17 1.96 -1.56
C PHE A 294 -11.13 2.33 -0.47
N PRO A 295 -11.48 2.45 0.82
CA PRO A 295 -10.61 3.09 1.80
C PRO A 295 -9.21 2.45 1.93
N SER A 296 -9.08 1.16 1.65
CA SER A 296 -7.79 0.46 1.73
C SER A 296 -6.87 0.60 0.50
N LYS A 297 -7.28 1.33 -0.56
CA LYS A 297 -6.44 1.53 -1.75
C LYS A 297 -5.33 2.55 -1.50
N PRO A 298 -4.24 2.58 -2.30
CA PRO A 298 -3.18 3.58 -2.17
C PRO A 298 -3.74 5.02 -2.14
N LEU A 299 -4.66 5.33 -3.05
CA LEU A 299 -5.51 6.52 -2.99
C LEU A 299 -6.96 6.09 -2.63
N GLY A 300 -7.20 5.70 -1.39
CA GLY A 300 -8.55 5.38 -0.91
C GLY A 300 -9.32 6.63 -0.46
N GLY A 301 -10.64 6.66 -0.59
CA GLY A 301 -11.53 7.65 0.03
C GLY A 301 -11.89 7.27 1.46
N TYR A 302 -12.96 7.86 2.00
CA TYR A 302 -13.58 7.44 3.27
C TYR A 302 -14.96 6.83 3.01
N GLY A 303 -15.06 6.07 1.93
CA GLY A 303 -16.26 5.43 1.42
C GLY A 303 -15.93 4.72 0.11
N ASP A 304 -16.95 4.31 -0.63
CA ASP A 304 -16.78 3.76 -1.97
C ASP A 304 -16.51 4.86 -3.01
N GLY A 305 -15.76 4.49 -4.03
CA GLY A 305 -15.47 5.33 -5.18
C GLY A 305 -14.58 4.62 -6.19
N GLY A 306 -14.48 5.19 -7.38
CA GLY A 306 -13.56 4.75 -8.43
C GLY A 306 -13.44 5.77 -9.54
N ALA A 307 -12.61 5.47 -10.53
CA ALA A 307 -12.49 6.28 -11.73
C ALA A 307 -12.14 5.42 -12.96
N ILE A 308 -12.60 5.88 -14.12
CA ILE A 308 -12.21 5.38 -15.43
C ILE A 308 -11.31 6.43 -16.08
N LEU A 309 -10.17 6.01 -16.63
CA LEU A 309 -9.16 6.84 -17.27
C LEU A 309 -9.00 6.38 -18.72
N CYS A 310 -9.22 7.24 -19.70
CA CYS A 310 -9.15 6.87 -21.12
C CYS A 310 -8.81 8.07 -22.02
N ASP A 311 -8.47 7.80 -23.27
CA ASP A 311 -8.16 8.83 -24.27
C ASP A 311 -9.23 8.99 -25.34
N ASP A 312 -10.05 7.96 -25.58
CA ASP A 312 -11.06 7.97 -26.63
C ASP A 312 -12.30 8.77 -26.21
N ASP A 313 -12.63 9.81 -26.98
CA ASP A 313 -13.73 10.73 -26.67
C ASP A 313 -15.08 10.03 -26.68
N GLU A 314 -15.29 9.07 -27.58
CA GLU A 314 -16.55 8.33 -27.71
C GLU A 314 -16.74 7.32 -26.57
N LEU A 315 -15.69 6.59 -26.18
CA LEU A 315 -15.68 5.75 -24.99
C LEU A 315 -15.97 6.59 -23.74
N ALA A 316 -15.28 7.72 -23.58
CA ALA A 316 -15.47 8.60 -22.44
C ALA A 316 -16.91 9.15 -22.40
N ARG A 317 -17.47 9.54 -23.56
CA ARG A 317 -18.86 9.97 -23.70
C ARG A 317 -19.84 8.88 -23.24
N ARG A 318 -19.71 7.66 -23.76
CA ARG A 318 -20.54 6.50 -23.39
C ARG A 318 -20.41 6.16 -21.91
N CYS A 319 -19.21 6.17 -21.35
CA CYS A 319 -18.97 5.93 -19.92
C CYS A 319 -19.71 6.95 -19.04
N ARG A 320 -19.65 8.25 -19.39
CA ARG A 320 -20.39 9.30 -18.67
C ARG A 320 -21.90 9.08 -18.73
N ALA A 321 -22.43 8.74 -19.90
CA ALA A 321 -23.84 8.44 -20.07
C ALA A 321 -24.26 7.23 -19.22
N ILE A 322 -23.54 6.10 -19.32
CA ILE A 322 -23.85 4.85 -18.59
C ILE A 322 -23.82 5.08 -17.06
N ARG A 323 -22.84 5.85 -16.55
CA ARG A 323 -22.76 6.27 -15.13
C ARG A 323 -24.03 6.99 -14.65
N THR A 324 -24.71 7.69 -15.55
CA THR A 324 -25.90 8.50 -15.26
C THR A 324 -27.14 7.95 -15.97
N HIS A 325 -27.50 6.71 -15.67
CA HIS A 325 -28.71 6.05 -16.19
C HIS A 325 -28.76 5.98 -17.73
N GLY A 326 -27.61 6.01 -18.40
CA GLY A 326 -27.50 5.88 -19.85
C GLY A 326 -27.94 7.12 -20.63
N GLY A 327 -28.10 8.26 -19.97
CA GLY A 327 -28.54 9.52 -20.57
C GLY A 327 -27.50 10.62 -20.47
N GLU A 328 -27.35 11.38 -21.56
CA GLU A 328 -26.53 12.61 -21.63
C GLU A 328 -27.36 13.87 -21.46
N ARG A 329 -28.64 13.77 -21.83
CA ARG A 329 -29.61 14.85 -21.76
C ARG A 329 -30.68 14.47 -20.77
N ARG A 330 -31.19 15.46 -20.05
CA ARG A 330 -32.23 15.25 -19.04
C ARG A 330 -33.45 14.57 -19.68
N HIS A 331 -33.90 13.47 -19.07
CA HIS A 331 -35.03 12.65 -19.53
C HIS A 331 -34.86 12.01 -20.93
N HIS A 332 -33.63 11.84 -21.40
CA HIS A 332 -33.34 11.16 -22.66
C HIS A 332 -32.15 10.19 -22.48
N HIS A 333 -32.42 8.91 -22.72
CA HIS A 333 -31.54 7.81 -22.35
C HIS A 333 -31.32 6.89 -23.56
N ASP A 334 -30.20 7.08 -24.25
CA ASP A 334 -29.85 6.34 -25.47
C ASP A 334 -29.21 4.98 -25.19
N LEU A 335 -28.68 4.81 -23.97
CA LEU A 335 -28.01 3.59 -23.51
C LEU A 335 -28.75 3.02 -22.31
N VAL A 336 -28.59 1.72 -22.08
CA VAL A 336 -28.88 1.15 -20.75
C VAL A 336 -27.71 1.51 -19.84
N GLY A 337 -27.99 2.27 -18.79
CA GLY A 337 -27.01 2.63 -17.77
C GLY A 337 -27.42 2.25 -16.36
N LEU A 338 -26.69 2.79 -15.39
CA LEU A 338 -26.83 2.52 -13.97
C LEU A 338 -26.67 3.81 -13.15
N ASN A 339 -26.89 3.72 -11.84
CA ASN A 339 -26.51 4.79 -10.92
C ASN A 339 -25.09 4.53 -10.40
N GLY A 340 -24.09 4.98 -11.15
CA GLY A 340 -22.68 4.69 -10.87
C GLY A 340 -21.88 5.94 -10.56
N ARG A 341 -22.52 6.97 -10.00
CA ARG A 341 -21.92 8.29 -9.76
C ARG A 341 -21.03 8.28 -8.52
N LEU A 342 -19.95 9.04 -8.55
CA LEU A 342 -19.16 9.35 -7.35
C LEU A 342 -19.83 10.51 -6.59
N ASP A 343 -19.99 10.37 -5.28
CA ASP A 343 -20.54 11.43 -4.44
C ASP A 343 -19.59 12.64 -4.38
N THR A 344 -20.14 13.85 -4.40
CA THR A 344 -19.34 15.08 -4.29
C THR A 344 -18.55 15.13 -2.97
N LEU A 345 -19.11 14.60 -1.88
CA LEU A 345 -18.42 14.50 -0.58
C LEU A 345 -17.19 13.58 -0.65
N GLN A 346 -17.29 12.44 -1.33
CA GLN A 346 -16.13 11.56 -1.53
C GLN A 346 -15.09 12.19 -2.45
N ALA A 347 -15.52 12.92 -3.49
CA ALA A 347 -14.60 13.67 -4.34
C ALA A 347 -13.81 14.73 -3.54
N ALA A 348 -14.49 15.49 -2.67
CA ALA A 348 -13.87 16.45 -1.75
C ALA A 348 -12.79 15.80 -0.86
N ILE A 349 -13.11 14.66 -0.25
CA ILE A 349 -12.17 13.89 0.57
C ILE A 349 -10.96 13.43 -0.27
N LEU A 350 -11.22 12.87 -1.46
CA LEU A 350 -10.16 12.39 -2.35
C LEU A 350 -9.23 13.51 -2.80
N LEU A 351 -9.74 14.71 -3.03
CA LEU A 351 -8.92 15.87 -3.38
C LEU A 351 -7.94 16.25 -2.26
N ALA A 352 -8.39 16.26 -0.99
CA ALA A 352 -7.50 16.49 0.14
C ALA A 352 -6.40 15.41 0.24
N LYS A 353 -6.76 14.15 -0.02
CA LYS A 353 -5.80 13.03 -0.03
C LYS A 353 -4.83 13.10 -1.20
N LEU A 354 -5.31 13.54 -2.37
CA LEU A 354 -4.51 13.68 -3.58
C LEU A 354 -3.39 14.72 -3.40
N ASP A 355 -3.61 15.76 -2.58
CA ASP A 355 -2.59 16.77 -2.22
C ASP A 355 -1.38 16.18 -1.48
N ARG A 356 -1.56 15.04 -0.80
CA ARG A 356 -0.52 14.33 -0.03
C ARG A 356 -0.13 12.98 -0.62
N PHE A 357 -0.65 12.65 -1.81
CA PHE A 357 -0.53 11.30 -2.35
C PHE A 357 0.91 10.90 -2.67
N ALA A 358 1.71 11.82 -3.21
CA ALA A 358 3.13 11.57 -3.48
C ALA A 358 3.91 11.23 -2.20
N ASP A 359 3.59 11.90 -1.08
CA ASP A 359 4.23 11.62 0.21
C ASP A 359 3.77 10.29 0.81
N ASP A 360 2.49 9.91 0.65
CA ASP A 360 2.00 8.58 1.06
C ASP A 360 2.70 7.46 0.27
N LEU A 361 2.87 7.62 -1.04
CA LEU A 361 3.62 6.69 -1.89
C LEU A 361 5.09 6.59 -1.47
N ALA A 362 5.73 7.73 -1.16
CA ALA A 362 7.12 7.75 -0.67
C ALA A 362 7.25 7.01 0.67
N GLY A 363 6.30 7.22 1.60
CA GLY A 363 6.26 6.50 2.88
C GLY A 363 6.08 5.00 2.69
N ARG A 364 5.21 4.57 1.78
CA ARG A 364 5.03 3.15 1.45
C ARG A 364 6.29 2.53 0.84
N GLN A 365 6.97 3.27 -0.04
CA GLN A 365 8.24 2.83 -0.61
C GLN A 365 9.34 2.68 0.46
N ALA A 366 9.39 3.61 1.43
CA ALA A 366 10.31 3.51 2.55
C ALA A 366 10.01 2.28 3.42
N ALA A 367 8.75 2.03 3.73
CA ALA A 367 8.32 0.84 4.45
C ALA A 367 8.66 -0.46 3.69
N ALA A 368 8.39 -0.54 2.39
CA ALA A 368 8.80 -1.70 1.56
C ALA A 368 10.31 -1.95 1.64
N THR A 369 11.10 -0.88 1.44
CA THR A 369 12.57 -0.96 1.48
C THR A 369 13.08 -1.45 2.84
N ALA A 370 12.43 -1.04 3.93
CA ALA A 370 12.76 -1.54 5.26
C ALA A 370 12.41 -3.03 5.40
N TYR A 371 11.24 -3.47 4.93
CA TYR A 371 10.91 -4.90 4.94
C TYR A 371 11.89 -5.75 4.12
N ASP A 372 12.27 -5.29 2.92
CA ASP A 372 13.23 -6.00 2.06
C ASP A 372 14.56 -6.25 2.77
N ARG A 373 15.00 -5.31 3.63
CA ARG A 373 16.22 -5.44 4.44
C ARG A 373 16.04 -6.36 5.63
N LEU A 374 14.87 -6.34 6.27
CA LEU A 374 14.60 -7.07 7.52
C LEU A 374 14.26 -8.54 7.27
N LEU A 375 13.54 -8.83 6.19
CA LEU A 375 13.04 -10.17 5.86
C LEU A 375 14.13 -10.98 5.15
N THR A 376 15.00 -11.60 5.95
CA THR A 376 16.02 -12.52 5.44
C THR A 376 15.48 -13.96 5.40
N GLY A 377 15.57 -14.60 4.23
CA GLY A 377 15.15 -16.00 4.04
C GLY A 377 13.64 -16.21 3.83
N GLN A 378 12.84 -15.15 3.72
CA GLN A 378 11.45 -15.23 3.27
C GLN A 378 11.38 -14.93 1.77
N ARG A 379 10.39 -15.51 1.07
CA ARG A 379 10.08 -15.13 -0.31
C ARG A 379 9.31 -13.81 -0.29
N ILE A 380 10.04 -12.71 -0.46
CA ILE A 380 9.50 -11.34 -0.50
C ILE A 380 8.96 -11.00 -1.90
N PRO A 381 8.09 -9.97 -2.04
CA PRO A 381 7.64 -9.48 -3.34
C PRO A 381 8.82 -9.09 -4.25
N LEU A 382 8.71 -9.41 -5.54
CA LEU A 382 9.64 -8.93 -6.56
C LEU A 382 9.02 -7.73 -7.29
N VAL A 383 9.79 -6.66 -7.49
CA VAL A 383 9.44 -5.58 -8.41
C VAL A 383 9.94 -5.95 -9.80
N ASP A 384 9.03 -6.14 -10.76
CA ASP A 384 9.40 -6.52 -12.13
C ASP A 384 10.30 -5.44 -12.77
N PRO A 385 11.32 -5.79 -13.56
CA PRO A 385 12.17 -4.80 -14.22
C PRO A 385 11.35 -3.77 -15.03
N GLY A 386 11.61 -2.49 -14.77
CA GLY A 386 10.88 -1.38 -15.37
C GLY A 386 9.61 -0.96 -14.62
N ASN A 387 9.17 -1.70 -13.59
CA ASN A 387 8.11 -1.25 -12.69
C ASN A 387 8.63 -0.31 -11.60
N SER A 388 7.80 0.66 -11.21
CA SER A 388 7.70 1.12 -9.83
C SER A 388 6.50 0.44 -9.16
N HIS A 389 6.33 0.63 -7.85
CA HIS A 389 5.32 -0.08 -7.07
C HIS A 389 4.58 0.89 -6.14
N ALA A 390 3.25 0.85 -6.15
CA ALA A 390 2.39 1.65 -5.27
C ALA A 390 2.23 1.06 -3.87
N TRP A 391 2.63 -0.21 -3.71
CA TRP A 391 2.62 -0.94 -2.44
C TRP A 391 1.27 -0.88 -1.74
N ALA A 392 0.21 -1.22 -2.49
CA ALA A 392 -1.10 -1.44 -1.89
C ALA A 392 -1.03 -2.57 -0.86
N GLN A 393 -0.21 -3.60 -1.13
CA GLN A 393 0.10 -4.68 -0.21
C GLN A 393 1.60 -4.98 -0.24
N TYR A 394 2.14 -5.41 0.91
CA TYR A 394 3.46 -6.06 0.98
C TYR A 394 3.24 -7.55 1.27
N THR A 395 3.27 -8.38 0.23
CA THR A 395 2.81 -9.78 0.29
C THR A 395 3.96 -10.76 0.15
N ILE A 396 4.30 -11.45 1.25
CA ILE A 396 5.29 -12.52 1.23
C ILE A 396 4.66 -13.87 0.86
N ARG A 397 5.48 -14.86 0.49
CA ARG A 397 5.07 -16.26 0.33
C ARG A 397 5.70 -17.14 1.41
N SER A 398 4.88 -17.93 2.10
CA SER A 398 5.31 -18.89 3.11
C SER A 398 4.64 -20.25 2.92
N GLY A 399 5.43 -21.34 2.97
CA GLY A 399 4.88 -22.71 2.98
C GLY A 399 4.13 -23.05 4.27
N SER A 400 4.30 -22.23 5.32
CA SER A 400 3.59 -22.35 6.60
C SER A 400 2.70 -21.13 6.86
N ARG A 401 2.06 -20.62 5.80
CA ARG A 401 1.27 -19.39 5.78
C ARG A 401 0.29 -19.28 6.95
N ASP A 402 -0.54 -20.30 7.17
CA ASP A 402 -1.57 -20.27 8.21
C ASP A 402 -0.96 -20.27 9.62
N ALA A 403 0.11 -21.03 9.85
CA ALA A 403 0.82 -21.04 11.13
C ALA A 403 1.48 -19.68 11.42
N LEU A 404 2.02 -19.02 10.39
CA LEU A 404 2.60 -17.68 10.51
C LEU A 404 1.52 -16.63 10.80
N ALA A 405 0.38 -16.68 10.09
CA ALA A 405 -0.75 -15.80 10.34
C ALA A 405 -1.29 -15.95 11.77
N ALA A 406 -1.46 -17.19 12.24
CA ALA A 406 -1.90 -17.48 13.61
C ALA A 406 -0.91 -16.96 14.66
N ARG A 407 0.40 -17.07 14.40
CA ARG A 407 1.44 -16.54 15.28
C ARG A 407 1.36 -15.02 15.40
N LEU A 408 1.28 -14.31 14.27
CA LEU A 408 1.16 -12.84 14.26
C LEU A 408 -0.11 -12.39 14.97
N ALA A 409 -1.24 -13.06 14.70
CA ALA A 409 -2.50 -12.77 15.37
C ALA A 409 -2.42 -12.97 16.90
N GLY A 410 -1.74 -14.03 17.36
CA GLY A 410 -1.48 -14.28 18.79
C GLY A 410 -0.64 -13.20 19.49
N GLN A 411 0.06 -12.37 18.71
CA GLN A 411 0.86 -11.24 19.18
C GLN A 411 0.17 -9.88 18.92
N GLY A 412 -1.11 -9.89 18.52
CA GLY A 412 -1.85 -8.67 18.19
C GLY A 412 -1.34 -7.96 16.94
N ILE A 413 -0.61 -8.65 16.05
CA ILE A 413 -0.14 -8.10 14.78
C ILE A 413 -1.09 -8.56 13.68
N PRO A 414 -1.80 -7.64 13.01
CA PRO A 414 -2.68 -8.02 11.93
C PRO A 414 -1.87 -8.45 10.70
N ALA A 415 -2.33 -9.49 10.04
CA ALA A 415 -1.88 -9.91 8.72
C ALA A 415 -3.10 -10.33 7.90
N ALA A 416 -3.02 -10.19 6.59
CA ALA A 416 -4.15 -10.46 5.70
C ALA A 416 -3.79 -11.50 4.64
N ILE A 417 -4.80 -12.22 4.17
CA ILE A 417 -4.66 -13.21 3.11
C ILE A 417 -5.47 -12.72 1.91
N PHE A 418 -4.75 -12.23 0.90
CA PHE A 418 -5.33 -11.84 -0.39
C PHE A 418 -4.75 -12.77 -1.45
N TYR A 419 -5.41 -13.81 -1.92
CA TYR A 419 -6.70 -14.34 -1.48
C TYR A 419 -6.55 -15.82 -1.13
N PRO A 420 -7.34 -16.36 -0.18
CA PRO A 420 -7.17 -17.73 0.30
C PRO A 420 -7.64 -18.79 -0.72
N ARG A 421 -8.35 -18.37 -1.77
CA ARG A 421 -8.83 -19.21 -2.88
C ARG A 421 -8.77 -18.42 -4.18
N CYS A 422 -8.46 -19.11 -5.26
CA CYS A 422 -8.56 -18.57 -6.60
C CYS A 422 -10.03 -18.43 -7.03
N LEU A 423 -10.29 -17.58 -8.01
CA LEU A 423 -11.63 -17.30 -8.51
C LEU A 423 -12.26 -18.54 -9.17
N HIS A 424 -11.51 -19.35 -9.91
CA HIS A 424 -12.05 -20.59 -10.51
C HIS A 424 -12.52 -21.62 -9.47
N GLN A 425 -12.11 -21.48 -8.21
CA GLN A 425 -12.52 -22.35 -7.09
C GLN A 425 -13.76 -21.81 -6.36
N GLN A 426 -14.26 -20.61 -6.71
CA GLN A 426 -15.46 -20.05 -6.11
C GLN A 426 -16.71 -20.71 -6.71
N PRO A 427 -17.75 -21.01 -5.91
CA PRO A 427 -18.95 -21.69 -6.40
C PRO A 427 -19.63 -20.99 -7.58
N VAL A 428 -19.61 -19.65 -7.62
CA VAL A 428 -20.22 -18.86 -8.70
C VAL A 428 -19.55 -19.10 -10.07
N PHE A 429 -18.29 -19.52 -10.09
CA PHE A 429 -17.53 -19.80 -11.30
C PHE A 429 -17.42 -21.30 -11.62
N ALA A 430 -18.09 -22.18 -10.86
CA ALA A 430 -18.15 -23.62 -11.15
C ALA A 430 -18.65 -23.94 -12.57
N PRO A 431 -19.63 -23.22 -13.17
CA PRO A 431 -20.07 -23.47 -14.54
C PRO A 431 -19.00 -23.29 -15.62
N LEU A 432 -17.86 -22.64 -15.31
CA LEU A 432 -16.75 -22.49 -16.25
C LEU A 432 -15.99 -23.81 -16.48
N GLY A 433 -16.18 -24.82 -15.63
CA GLY A 433 -15.63 -26.16 -15.82
C GLY A 433 -14.15 -26.32 -15.47
N TYR A 434 -13.52 -25.33 -14.83
CA TYR A 434 -12.16 -25.47 -14.32
C TYR A 434 -12.11 -26.37 -13.07
N SER A 435 -11.00 -27.08 -12.90
CA SER A 435 -10.70 -27.90 -11.73
C SER A 435 -9.44 -27.41 -11.00
N GLU A 436 -9.18 -27.92 -9.80
CA GLU A 436 -7.84 -27.82 -9.20
C GLU A 436 -6.79 -28.35 -10.19
N GLY A 437 -5.64 -27.68 -10.25
CA GLY A 437 -4.58 -27.92 -11.23
C GLY A 437 -4.75 -27.15 -12.54
N SER A 438 -5.88 -26.47 -12.78
CA SER A 438 -6.06 -25.65 -14.01
C SER A 438 -5.15 -24.42 -14.01
N PHE A 439 -4.88 -23.86 -12.82
CA PHE A 439 -4.05 -22.67 -12.63
C PHE A 439 -3.05 -22.91 -11.50
N PRO A 440 -2.04 -23.78 -11.70
CA PRO A 440 -1.20 -24.27 -10.62
C PRO A 440 -0.40 -23.17 -9.93
N ILE A 441 -0.03 -22.10 -10.65
CA ILE A 441 0.72 -20.99 -10.06
C ILE A 441 -0.18 -20.12 -9.19
N ALA A 442 -1.37 -19.77 -9.68
CA ALA A 442 -2.42 -19.10 -8.90
C ALA A 442 -2.78 -19.89 -7.63
N GLU A 443 -3.00 -21.19 -7.74
CA GLU A 443 -3.37 -22.06 -6.63
C GLU A 443 -2.25 -22.15 -5.59
N ALA A 444 -0.99 -22.25 -6.04
CA ALA A 444 0.16 -22.18 -5.16
C ALA A 444 0.27 -20.82 -4.46
N ALA A 445 0.03 -19.72 -5.16
CA ALA A 445 0.00 -18.39 -4.55
C ALA A 445 -1.07 -18.30 -3.46
N ALA A 446 -2.31 -18.71 -3.74
CA ALA A 446 -3.42 -18.66 -2.77
C ALA A 446 -3.13 -19.40 -1.44
N ARG A 447 -2.39 -20.52 -1.52
CA ARG A 447 -1.95 -21.29 -0.33
C ARG A 447 -0.83 -20.62 0.46
N GLU A 448 -0.03 -19.76 -0.16
CA GLU A 448 1.24 -19.29 0.40
C GLU A 448 1.27 -17.80 0.75
N VAL A 449 0.43 -16.98 0.13
CA VAL A 449 0.46 -15.52 0.32
C VAL A 449 0.02 -15.10 1.72
N LEU A 450 0.80 -14.19 2.30
CA LEU A 450 0.47 -13.45 3.52
C LEU A 450 0.91 -11.99 3.34
N SER A 451 -0.04 -11.07 3.41
CA SER A 451 0.23 -9.64 3.39
C SER A 451 0.50 -9.15 4.81
N LEU A 452 1.60 -8.42 4.96
CA LEU A 452 2.00 -7.75 6.19
C LEU A 452 1.40 -6.33 6.24
N PRO A 453 1.31 -5.71 7.44
CA PRO A 453 0.94 -4.29 7.56
C PRO A 453 1.70 -3.41 6.58
N MET A 454 0.99 -2.55 5.85
CA MET A 454 1.59 -1.73 4.79
C MET A 454 0.84 -0.41 4.59
N HIS A 455 1.44 0.69 5.01
CA HIS A 455 0.93 2.05 4.83
C HIS A 455 2.07 3.09 4.93
N GLY A 456 1.84 4.32 4.45
CA GLY A 456 2.86 5.37 4.38
C GLY A 456 3.35 5.92 5.72
N ARG A 457 2.83 5.42 6.85
CA ARG A 457 3.17 5.85 8.22
C ARG A 457 3.72 4.71 9.07
N LEU A 458 4.02 3.57 8.46
CA LEU A 458 4.49 2.40 9.17
C LEU A 458 5.91 2.66 9.68
N LEU A 459 6.09 2.60 11.00
CA LEU A 459 7.38 2.87 11.62
C LEU A 459 8.31 1.66 11.46
N THR A 460 9.61 1.93 11.25
CA THR A 460 10.62 0.86 11.19
C THR A 460 10.62 0.01 12.47
N SER A 461 10.35 0.60 13.64
CA SER A 461 10.21 -0.13 14.92
C SER A 461 9.07 -1.15 14.90
N ASP A 462 7.92 -0.79 14.30
CA ASP A 462 6.80 -1.72 14.11
C ASP A 462 7.18 -2.83 13.12
N GLN A 463 7.92 -2.52 12.07
CA GLN A 463 8.42 -3.52 11.12
C GLN A 463 9.39 -4.50 11.77
N TYR A 464 10.31 -4.05 12.63
CA TYR A 464 11.15 -4.92 13.45
C TYR A 464 10.32 -5.83 14.34
N ARG A 465 9.27 -5.31 14.99
CA ARG A 465 8.36 -6.09 15.82
C ARG A 465 7.67 -7.18 15.01
N ILE A 466 7.18 -6.84 13.82
CA ILE A 466 6.55 -7.79 12.90
C ILE A 466 7.52 -8.90 12.53
N VAL A 467 8.72 -8.55 12.03
CA VAL A 467 9.72 -9.52 11.56
C VAL A 467 10.24 -10.42 12.70
N ASN A 468 10.45 -9.86 13.89
CA ASN A 468 10.86 -10.65 15.06
C ASN A 468 9.80 -11.69 15.44
N GLN A 469 8.52 -11.33 15.39
CA GLN A 469 7.42 -12.27 15.68
C GLN A 469 7.17 -13.28 14.56
N MET A 470 7.70 -13.04 13.34
CA MET A 470 7.68 -14.02 12.27
C MET A 470 8.74 -15.12 12.46
N SER A 471 9.89 -14.79 13.05
CA SER A 471 11.03 -15.69 13.21
C SER A 471 10.72 -16.86 14.16
N THR A 472 11.19 -18.07 13.80
CA THR A 472 10.98 -19.32 14.56
C THR A 472 11.92 -19.47 15.76
N SER A 473 12.83 -18.53 16.01
CA SER A 473 13.71 -18.54 17.18
C SER A 473 12.88 -18.25 18.44
N LEU A 474 12.45 -19.33 19.11
CA LEU A 474 11.91 -19.27 20.46
C LEU A 474 12.83 -18.42 21.37
N PRO A 475 12.29 -17.54 22.24
CA PRO A 475 13.03 -17.08 23.39
C PRO A 475 13.23 -18.28 24.33
N GLY A 476 14.44 -18.82 24.37
CA GLY A 476 14.75 -19.91 25.30
C GLY A 476 15.88 -20.84 24.85
N LYS A 477 17.12 -20.37 24.96
CA LYS A 477 18.20 -21.23 25.45
C LYS A 477 19.00 -20.45 26.49
N THR A 478 18.60 -20.66 27.73
CA THR A 478 19.49 -20.51 28.89
C THR A 478 20.69 -21.44 28.67
N LEU A 479 21.89 -20.87 28.68
CA LEU A 479 23.12 -21.56 29.07
C LEU A 479 23.82 -20.71 30.11
#